data_AF-A4WMU8-F1
#
_entry.id   AF-A4WMU8-F1
#
_cell.length_a   1.000
_cell.length_b   1.000
_cell.length_c   1.000
_cell.angle_alpha   90.00
_cell.angle_beta   90.00
_cell.angle_gamma   90.00
#
_symmetry.space_group_name_H-M   'P 1'
#
loop_
_entity.id
_entity.type
_entity.pdbx_description
1 polymer ?
#
loop_
_entity_poly.entity_id
_entity_poly.type
_entity_poly.pdbx_seq_one_letter_code
_entity_poly.pdbx_strand_id
1 'polypeptide(L)'
;MFILVARCTKCGSEFELSESCPNGHPPPYALRVKLRDCEVRDFERFALLPSFVQQLVLTSIEVGEAEGQLLPILLRLRDYGVVVCN
;
A
#
# COMPACT_ATOMS: atom_id res chain seq x y z
N MET A 1 7.32 -6.90 1.66
CA MET A 1 6.59 -6.54 2.91
C MET A 1 5.67 -5.33 2.71
N PHE A 2 4.59 -5.18 3.49
CA PHE A 2 3.78 -3.94 3.56
C PHE A 2 4.23 -3.04 4.70
N ILE A 3 4.47 -1.76 4.42
CA ILE A 3 4.85 -0.76 5.43
C ILE A 3 3.90 0.43 5.33
N LEU A 4 3.27 0.80 6.44
CA LEU A 4 2.40 1.98 6.48
C LEU A 4 3.24 3.20 6.86
N VAL A 5 3.19 4.24 6.03
CA VAL A 5 3.93 5.50 6.23
C VAL A 5 3.00 6.70 6.09
N ALA A 6 3.35 7.78 6.77
CA ALA A 6 2.76 9.09 6.54
C ALA A 6 3.56 9.84 5.47
N ARG A 7 2.85 10.51 4.55
CA ARG A 7 3.44 11.39 3.54
C ARG A 7 2.92 12.81 3.74
N CYS A 8 3.84 13.77 3.91
CA CYS A 8 3.47 15.18 4.04
C CYS A 8 2.90 15.70 2.72
N THR A 9 1.73 16.33 2.76
CA THR A 9 1.08 16.93 1.58
C THR A 9 1.74 18.23 1.10
N LYS A 10 2.58 18.85 1.94
CA LYS A 10 3.28 20.11 1.62
C LYS A 10 4.66 19.87 1.00
N CYS A 11 5.48 19.00 1.58
CA CYS A 11 6.86 18.77 1.14
C CYS A 11 7.14 17.38 0.60
N GLY A 12 6.15 16.47 0.63
CA GLY A 12 6.28 15.12 0.09
C GLY A 12 7.13 14.16 0.91
N SER A 13 7.72 14.60 2.03
CA SER A 13 8.53 13.75 2.91
C SER A 13 7.70 12.60 3.49
N GLU A 14 8.32 11.43 3.55
CA GLU A 14 7.73 10.21 4.10
C GLU A 14 8.39 9.86 5.44
N PHE A 15 7.57 9.47 6.42
CA PHE A 15 8.01 9.19 7.79
C PHE A 15 7.05 8.21 8.47
N GLU A 16 7.48 7.66 9.61
CA GLU A 16 6.65 6.73 10.39
C GLU A 16 5.45 7.45 11.02
N LEU A 17 4.37 6.72 11.25
CA LEU A 17 3.12 7.31 11.76
C LEU A 17 3.21 7.92 13.14
N SER A 18 4.18 7.47 13.95
CA SER A 18 4.47 8.01 15.28
C SER A 18 5.24 9.33 15.23
N GLU A 19 5.72 9.74 14.06
CA GLU A 19 6.58 10.90 13.91
C GLU A 19 5.83 12.08 13.28
N SER A 20 6.34 13.28 13.55
CA SER A 20 5.93 14.49 12.85
C SER A 20 6.73 14.65 11.56
N CYS A 21 6.21 15.46 10.62
CA CYS A 21 6.95 15.79 9.42
C CYS A 21 8.34 16.35 9.77
N PRO A 22 9.45 15.81 9.22
CA PRO A 22 10.81 16.24 9.57
C PRO A 22 11.09 17.71 9.21
N ASN A 23 10.31 18.26 8.28
CA ASN A 23 10.35 19.67 7.88
C ASN A 23 9.40 20.58 8.70
N GLY A 24 8.81 20.10 9.79
CA GLY A 24 7.97 20.91 10.69
C GLY A 24 6.57 21.26 10.18
N HIS A 25 6.10 20.64 9.09
CA HIS A 25 4.76 20.89 8.56
C HIS A 25 3.68 20.21 9.43
N PRO A 26 2.59 20.92 9.79
CA PRO A 26 1.52 20.32 10.58
C PRO A 26 0.67 19.34 9.74
N PRO A 27 -0.09 18.43 10.39
CA PRO A 27 -1.07 17.57 9.74
C PRO A 27 -2.17 18.38 9.02
N PRO A 28 -2.96 17.77 8.11
CA PRO A 28 -3.06 16.32 7.84
C PRO A 28 -1.97 15.76 6.92
N TYR A 29 -1.63 14.49 7.14
CA TYR A 29 -0.71 13.71 6.29
C TYR A 29 -1.48 12.65 5.51
N ALA A 30 -1.03 12.36 4.29
CA ALA A 30 -1.60 11.29 3.49
C ALA A 30 -1.02 9.94 3.94
N LEU A 31 -1.86 8.95 4.19
CA LEU A 31 -1.40 7.59 4.51
C LEU A 31 -1.06 6.85 3.21
N ARG A 32 0.11 6.22 3.19
CA ARG A 32 0.58 5.39 2.08
C ARG A 32 1.01 4.03 2.59
N VAL A 33 0.74 2.99 1.81
CA VAL A 33 1.31 1.66 2.02
C VAL A 33 2.44 1.50 1.03
N LYS A 34 3.66 1.25 1.50
CA LYS A 34 4.77 0.81 0.63
C LYS A 34 4.67 -0.70 0.45
N LEU A 35 4.73 -1.13 -0.80
CA LEU A 35 4.74 -2.52 -1.22
C LEU A 35 6.17 -2.84 -1.66
N ARG A 36 6.92 -3.58 -0.85
CA ARG A 36 8.27 -4.03 -1.21
C ARG A 36 8.22 -5.46 -1.71
N ASP A 37 8.77 -5.69 -2.90
CA ASP A 37 8.95 -7.00 -3.53
C ASP A 37 7.68 -7.86 -3.46
N CYS A 38 6.54 -7.24 -3.79
CA CYS A 38 5.23 -7.89 -3.80
C CYS A 38 4.85 -8.38 -5.20
N GLU A 39 4.19 -9.53 -5.29
CA GLU A 39 3.66 -10.07 -6.54
C GLU A 39 2.36 -10.87 -6.31
N VAL A 40 1.55 -11.01 -7.36
CA VAL A 40 0.40 -11.91 -7.36
C VAL A 40 0.89 -13.33 -7.62
N ARG A 41 0.59 -14.25 -6.69
CA ARG A 41 1.00 -15.65 -6.76
C ARG A 41 -0.12 -16.59 -7.20
N ASP A 42 -1.35 -16.34 -6.75
CA ASP A 42 -2.53 -17.15 -7.09
C ASP A 42 -3.46 -16.35 -8.03
N PHE A 43 -3.20 -16.46 -9.34
CA PHE A 43 -3.97 -15.74 -10.35
C PHE A 43 -5.41 -16.25 -10.48
N GLU A 44 -5.69 -17.52 -10.16
CA GLU A 44 -7.03 -18.09 -10.23
C GLU A 44 -7.94 -17.43 -9.18
N ARG A 45 -7.48 -17.33 -7.92
CA ARG A 45 -8.22 -16.63 -6.87
C ARG A 45 -8.25 -15.13 -7.07
N PHE A 46 -7.17 -14.55 -7.61
CA PHE A 46 -7.13 -13.13 -7.93
C PHE A 46 -8.18 -12.73 -8.98
N ALA A 47 -8.39 -13.58 -9.98
CA ALA A 47 -9.39 -13.37 -11.03
C ALA A 47 -10.84 -13.35 -10.52
N LEU A 48 -11.11 -13.89 -9.32
CA LEU A 48 -12.43 -13.85 -8.68
C LEU A 48 -12.77 -12.48 -8.07
N LEU A 49 -11.78 -11.60 -7.90
CA LEU A 49 -12.00 -10.26 -7.38
C LEU A 49 -12.72 -9.38 -8.42
N PRO A 50 -13.47 -8.35 -8.01
CA PRO A 50 -13.99 -7.35 -8.95
C PRO A 50 -12.86 -6.73 -9.78
N SER A 51 -13.08 -6.51 -11.08
CA SER A 51 -12.04 -6.02 -12.00
C SER A 51 -11.38 -4.71 -11.54
N PHE A 52 -12.15 -3.82 -10.91
CA PHE A 52 -11.62 -2.61 -10.29
C PHE A 52 -10.58 -2.90 -9.19
N VAL A 53 -10.85 -3.90 -8.33
CA VAL A 53 -9.92 -4.31 -7.26
C VAL A 53 -8.67 -4.95 -7.86
N GLN A 54 -8.84 -5.77 -8.90
CA GLN A 54 -7.70 -6.37 -9.61
C GLN A 54 -6.77 -5.29 -10.14
N GLN A 55 -7.30 -4.33 -10.89
CA GLN A 55 -6.52 -3.23 -11.47
C GLN A 55 -5.82 -2.42 -10.40
N LEU A 56 -6.53 -2.09 -9.32
CA LEU A 56 -6.00 -1.30 -8.22
C LEU A 56 -4.84 -2.02 -7.50
N VAL A 57 -4.93 -3.34 -7.29
CA VAL A 57 -3.85 -4.13 -6.68
C VAL A 57 -2.65 -4.22 -7.63
N LEU A 58 -2.88 -4.51 -8.92
CA LEU A 58 -1.81 -4.60 -9.92
C LEU A 58 -1.05 -3.27 -10.04
N THR A 59 -1.76 -2.14 -10.15
CA THR A 59 -1.14 -0.81 -10.18
C THR A 59 -0.38 -0.52 -8.89
N SER A 60 -0.92 -0.91 -7.73
CA SER A 60 -0.22 -0.73 -6.45
C SER A 60 1.09 -1.51 -6.37
N ILE A 61 1.10 -2.74 -6.90
CA ILE A 61 2.30 -3.57 -6.97
C ILE A 61 3.32 -2.97 -7.94
N GLU A 62 2.87 -2.60 -9.15
CA GLU A 62 3.73 -2.03 -10.20
C GLU A 62 4.41 -0.73 -9.74
N VAL A 63 3.67 0.14 -9.06
CA VAL A 63 4.18 1.41 -8.54
C VAL A 63 5.00 1.21 -7.24
N GLY A 64 4.83 0.08 -6.56
CA GLY A 64 5.44 -0.20 -5.26
C GLY A 64 4.81 0.57 -4.10
N GLU A 65 3.64 1.19 -4.30
CA GLU A 65 2.89 1.86 -3.25
C GLU A 65 1.38 1.96 -3.53
N ALA A 66 0.61 2.09 -2.45
CA ALA A 66 -0.84 2.23 -2.47
C ALA A 66 -1.30 3.32 -1.49
N GLU A 67 -2.55 3.75 -1.61
CA GLU A 67 -3.20 4.55 -0.57
C GLU A 67 -3.40 3.75 0.72
N GLY A 68 -3.28 4.41 1.87
CA GLY A 68 -3.42 3.79 3.19
C GLY A 68 -4.72 2.99 3.38
N GLN A 69 -5.82 3.46 2.76
CA GLN A 69 -7.12 2.80 2.80
C GLN A 69 -7.14 1.42 2.14
N LEU A 70 -6.14 1.09 1.32
CA LEU A 70 -6.03 -0.20 0.64
C LEU A 70 -5.33 -1.26 1.49
N LEU A 71 -4.72 -0.88 2.61
CA LEU A 71 -4.04 -1.80 3.50
C LEU A 71 -4.89 -3.02 3.89
N PRO A 72 -6.17 -2.89 4.29
CA PRO A 72 -6.97 -4.06 4.68
C PRO A 72 -7.19 -5.05 3.53
N ILE A 73 -7.32 -4.56 2.30
CA ILE A 73 -7.48 -5.39 1.11
C ILE A 73 -6.18 -6.14 0.83
N LEU A 74 -5.06 -5.43 0.80
CA LEU A 74 -3.73 -6.00 0.57
C LEU A 74 -3.37 -7.05 1.62
N LEU A 75 -3.67 -6.79 2.90
CA LEU A 75 -3.46 -7.75 3.99
C LEU A 75 -4.29 -9.01 3.79
N ARG A 76 -5.59 -8.90 3.48
CA ARG A 76 -6.42 -10.09 3.22
C ARG A 76 -5.87 -10.91 2.07
N LEU A 77 -5.51 -10.28 0.95
CA LEU A 77 -4.95 -10.98 -0.20
C LEU A 77 -3.66 -11.72 0.17
N ARG A 78 -2.82 -11.12 1.01
CA ARG A 78 -1.63 -11.78 1.53
C ARG A 78 -1.95 -12.95 2.45
N ASP A 79 -2.87 -12.77 3.38
CA ASP A 79 -3.23 -13.80 4.36
C ASP A 79 -3.87 -15.03 3.67
N TYR A 80 -4.52 -14.84 2.51
CA TYR A 80 -5.01 -15.92 1.65
C TYR A 80 -3.97 -16.49 0.67
N GLY A 81 -2.73 -15.99 0.67
CA GLY A 81 -1.66 -16.40 -0.22
C GLY A 81 -1.81 -15.93 -1.68
N VAL A 82 -2.75 -15.02 -1.95
CA VAL A 82 -3.00 -14.47 -3.30
C VAL A 82 -1.90 -13.51 -3.69
N VAL A 83 -1.50 -12.64 -2.77
CA VAL A 83 -0.33 -11.76 -2.91
C VAL A 83 0.75 -12.24 -1.96
N VAL A 84 1.99 -12.28 -2.44
CA VAL A 84 3.16 -12.53 -1.58
C VAL A 84 4.06 -11.31 -1.63
N CYS A 85 4.75 -11.04 -0.54
CA CYS A 85 5.78 -10.01 -0.53
C CYS A 85 6.99 -10.51 0.25
N ASN A 86 8.17 -10.35 -0.34
CA ASN A 86 9.43 -10.72 0.30
C ASN A 86 9.92 -9.67 1.31
#